data_AF-A0A538J4C3-F1
#
_entry.id   AF-A0A538J4C3-F1
#
_cell.length_a   1.000
_cell.length_b   1.000
_cell.length_c   1.000
_cell.angle_alpha   90.00
_cell.angle_beta   90.00
_cell.angle_gamma   90.00
#
_symmetry.space_group_name_H-M   'P 1'
#
loop_
_entity.id
_entity.type
_entity.pdbx_description
1 polymer ?
#
loop_
_entity_poly.entity_id
_entity_poly.type
_entity_poly.pdbx_seq_one_letter_code
_entity_poly.pdbx_strand_id
1 'polypeptide(L)'
;MGGKGTFDPGTARNPTGVGELDGVWAVERVSGALPPLHGCVKRIHGSRGTTEFPHVPGLPFEVRGRELHYPLGLLVDSLEPRNGAYLGRATLLGRELGQFTMRRLDGMGQLKEELIKHIDEAHAMEQNVLRMLDGMIATTDDPEILDAFEHHKMQTQGHADRMAQRLEAHGAMPSTVRQLGGVLGALAKMPLDFVRGEKAGRNARDGFAAEHMEIASYELLSRIAQKAGDEETATAAREIIEEERAMARVIELNWDKFAELSLQEEGITV
;
A
#
# COMPACT_ATOMS: atom_id res chain seq x y z
N MET A 1 5.78 44.25 -55.37
CA MET A 1 6.48 43.09 -55.94
C MET A 1 6.93 42.22 -54.78
N GLY A 2 6.25 41.09 -54.57
CA GLY A 2 6.57 40.13 -53.50
C GLY A 2 7.66 39.17 -53.95
N GLY A 3 8.69 39.02 -53.10
CA GLY A 3 9.79 38.08 -53.27
C GLY A 3 9.83 37.14 -52.07
N LYS A 4 9.79 35.84 -52.37
CA LYS A 4 9.68 34.70 -51.45
C LYS A 4 10.94 34.53 -50.60
N GLY A 5 10.76 34.31 -49.31
CA GLY A 5 11.74 33.74 -48.40
C GLY A 5 11.04 32.77 -47.46
N THR A 6 10.84 31.54 -47.92
CA THR A 6 10.34 30.43 -47.10
C THR A 6 11.45 30.03 -46.12
N PHE A 7 11.34 30.49 -44.87
CA PHE A 7 11.98 29.81 -43.76
C PHE A 7 11.13 28.57 -43.45
N ASP A 8 11.68 27.41 -43.79
CA ASP A 8 11.23 26.11 -43.31
C ASP A 8 11.86 25.91 -41.92
N PRO A 9 11.11 26.01 -40.80
CA PRO A 9 11.66 25.60 -39.53
C PRO A 9 11.71 24.08 -39.55
N GLY A 10 12.87 23.58 -39.96
CA GLY A 10 13.21 22.18 -39.96
C GLY A 10 12.67 21.51 -38.71
N THR A 11 11.99 20.39 -38.93
CA THR A 11 11.53 19.43 -37.95
C THR A 11 12.62 19.27 -36.90
N ALA A 12 12.42 19.86 -35.73
CA ALA A 12 13.31 19.66 -34.60
C ALA A 12 13.27 18.17 -34.28
N ARG A 13 14.33 17.45 -34.68
CA ARG A 13 14.56 16.06 -34.30
C ARG A 13 14.62 16.03 -32.79
N ASN A 14 13.54 15.56 -32.18
CA ASN A 14 13.45 15.29 -30.76
C ASN A 14 14.49 14.19 -30.44
N PRO A 15 15.48 14.45 -29.58
CA PRO A 15 16.47 13.44 -29.27
C PRO A 15 15.82 12.33 -28.42
N THR A 16 15.70 11.16 -29.04
CA THR A 16 15.79 9.82 -28.44
C THR A 16 14.79 9.44 -27.34
N GLY A 17 13.65 8.86 -27.75
CA GLY A 17 13.00 7.64 -27.24
C GLY A 17 12.63 7.43 -25.75
N VAL A 18 13.25 8.12 -24.81
CA VAL A 18 13.12 7.86 -23.37
C VAL A 18 11.78 8.36 -22.84
N GLY A 19 11.31 9.52 -23.31
CA GLY A 19 10.00 10.06 -22.90
C GLY A 19 8.78 9.32 -23.47
N GLU A 20 8.97 8.39 -24.42
CA GLU A 20 7.86 7.59 -24.98
C GLU A 20 7.36 6.54 -23.99
N LEU A 21 8.28 6.03 -23.16
CA LEU A 21 8.03 5.01 -22.16
C LEU A 21 7.54 5.57 -20.83
N ASP A 22 7.58 6.89 -20.61
CA ASP A 22 7.13 7.49 -19.36
C ASP A 22 5.67 7.15 -19.08
N GLY A 23 5.39 6.69 -17.86
CA GLY A 23 4.05 6.32 -17.41
C GLY A 23 4.00 5.00 -16.65
N VAL A 24 2.76 4.53 -16.45
CA VAL A 24 2.45 3.28 -15.74
C VAL A 24 1.93 2.27 -16.75
N TRP A 25 2.50 1.07 -16.73
CA TRP A 25 2.25 0.04 -17.73
C TRP A 25 1.87 -1.29 -17.07
N ALA A 26 0.67 -1.78 -17.35
CA ALA A 26 0.28 -3.14 -17.01
C ALA A 26 1.05 -4.13 -17.89
N VAL A 27 1.60 -5.17 -17.28
CA VAL A 27 2.45 -6.17 -17.94
C VAL A 27 1.78 -7.53 -17.91
N GLU A 28 1.57 -8.12 -19.09
CA GLU A 28 0.96 -9.45 -19.22
C GLU A 28 1.92 -10.41 -19.93
N ARG A 29 2.08 -11.62 -19.39
CA ARG A 29 2.90 -12.66 -20.03
C ARG A 29 2.18 -13.18 -21.28
N VAL A 30 2.89 -13.23 -22.40
CA VAL A 30 2.37 -13.79 -23.66
C VAL A 30 2.90 -15.20 -23.90
N SER A 31 4.18 -15.45 -23.59
CA SER A 31 4.82 -16.76 -23.79
C SER A 31 6.10 -16.89 -22.94
N GLY A 32 6.62 -18.10 -22.82
CA GLY A 32 7.88 -18.40 -22.11
C GLY A 32 7.71 -19.33 -20.91
N ALA A 33 8.83 -19.70 -20.28
CA ALA A 33 8.89 -20.67 -19.19
C ALA A 33 8.75 -20.07 -17.78
N LEU A 34 8.60 -18.75 -17.70
CA LEU A 34 8.45 -18.03 -16.44
C LEU A 34 6.98 -17.95 -15.99
N PRO A 35 6.71 -17.87 -14.67
CA PRO A 35 5.36 -17.74 -14.16
C PRO A 35 4.62 -16.51 -14.73
N PRO A 36 3.28 -16.55 -14.71
CA PRO A 36 2.44 -15.44 -15.18
C PRO A 36 2.67 -14.17 -14.35
N LEU A 37 2.56 -13.03 -15.01
CA LEU A 37 2.86 -11.69 -14.47
C LEU A 37 1.59 -11.02 -13.87
N HIS A 38 0.80 -11.75 -13.07
CA HIS A 38 -0.44 -11.21 -12.52
C HIS A 38 -0.18 -9.96 -11.66
N GLY A 39 -0.88 -8.87 -11.99
CA GLY A 39 -0.73 -7.57 -11.32
C GLY A 39 0.64 -6.90 -11.52
N CYS A 40 1.46 -7.36 -12.47
CA CYS A 40 2.76 -6.77 -12.73
C CYS A 40 2.61 -5.41 -13.41
N VAL A 41 3.26 -4.39 -12.84
CA VAL A 41 3.22 -3.02 -13.34
C VAL A 41 4.64 -2.51 -13.51
N LYS A 42 4.90 -1.80 -14.60
CA LYS A 42 6.14 -1.05 -14.78
C LYS A 42 5.85 0.44 -14.67
N ARG A 43 6.49 1.12 -13.71
CA ARG A 43 6.47 2.58 -13.60
C ARG A 43 7.76 3.13 -14.17
N ILE A 44 7.68 4.03 -15.13
CA ILE A 44 8.83 4.57 -15.85
C ILE A 44 8.78 6.10 -15.78
N HIS A 45 9.92 6.69 -15.43
CA HIS A 45 10.14 8.13 -15.44
C HIS A 45 11.57 8.46 -15.89
N GLY A 46 11.70 9.06 -17.07
CA GLY A 46 12.96 9.34 -17.71
C GLY A 46 13.80 8.08 -17.88
N SER A 47 15.05 8.11 -17.44
CA SER A 47 16.00 7.01 -17.59
C SER A 47 15.87 5.91 -16.54
N ARG A 48 14.81 5.89 -15.73
CA ARG A 48 14.63 4.95 -14.61
C ARG A 48 13.21 4.39 -14.57
N GLY A 49 13.07 3.21 -13.99
CA GLY A 49 11.77 2.67 -13.64
C GLY A 49 11.83 1.55 -12.61
N THR A 50 10.65 1.08 -12.21
CA THR A 50 10.46 -0.02 -11.27
C THR A 50 9.48 -1.03 -11.88
N THR A 51 9.81 -2.32 -11.76
CA THR A 51 8.86 -3.41 -12.01
C THR A 51 8.28 -3.81 -10.65
N GLU A 52 7.00 -3.52 -10.48
CA GLU A 52 6.23 -3.78 -9.26
C GLU A 52 5.37 -5.02 -9.46
N PHE A 53 5.31 -5.85 -8.43
CA PHE A 53 4.37 -6.97 -8.34
C PHE A 53 3.56 -6.82 -7.06
N PRO A 54 2.35 -7.41 -7.02
CA PRO A 54 1.66 -7.59 -5.75
C PRO A 54 2.61 -8.31 -4.78
N HIS A 55 2.79 -7.72 -3.60
CA HIS A 55 3.51 -8.34 -2.47
C HIS A 55 5.03 -8.54 -2.64
N VAL A 56 5.66 -8.01 -3.69
CA VAL A 56 7.13 -8.05 -3.86
C VAL A 56 7.66 -6.62 -3.96
N PRO A 57 8.77 -6.28 -3.27
CA PRO A 57 9.44 -5.00 -3.46
C PRO A 57 9.74 -4.73 -4.93
N GLY A 58 9.47 -3.49 -5.38
CA GLY A 58 9.69 -3.10 -6.77
C GLY A 58 11.15 -3.31 -7.19
N LEU A 59 11.36 -4.01 -8.31
CA LEU A 59 12.68 -4.24 -8.88
C LEU A 59 13.07 -3.03 -9.74
N PRO A 60 14.09 -2.24 -9.37
CA PRO A 60 14.50 -1.10 -10.15
C PRO A 60 15.13 -1.54 -11.47
N PHE A 61 15.05 -0.69 -12.49
CA PHE A 61 15.77 -0.85 -13.76
C PHE A 61 16.13 0.52 -14.36
N GLU A 62 17.15 0.52 -15.21
CA GLU A 62 17.51 1.67 -16.04
C GLU A 62 16.86 1.56 -17.41
N VAL A 63 16.38 2.69 -17.95
CA VAL A 63 15.84 2.75 -19.31
C VAL A 63 16.92 3.24 -20.26
N ARG A 64 17.24 2.42 -21.26
CA ARG A 64 18.21 2.72 -22.31
C ARG A 64 17.53 2.58 -23.67
N GLY A 65 17.03 3.69 -24.20
CA GLY A 65 16.19 3.67 -25.41
C GLY A 65 14.90 2.89 -25.15
N ARG A 66 14.75 1.72 -25.76
CA ARG A 66 13.59 0.81 -25.56
C ARG A 66 13.96 -0.46 -24.82
N GLU A 67 15.05 -0.43 -24.08
CA GLU A 67 15.49 -1.55 -23.25
C GLU A 67 15.41 -1.17 -21.77
N LEU A 68 14.97 -2.12 -20.95
CA LEU A 68 14.95 -2.01 -19.49
C LEU A 68 16.03 -2.92 -18.93
N HIS A 69 17.01 -2.32 -18.27
CA HIS A 69 18.22 -2.98 -17.77
C HIS A 69 18.12 -3.13 -16.26
N TYR A 70 18.02 -4.37 -15.78
CA TYR A 70 17.93 -4.68 -14.36
C TYR A 70 19.32 -4.76 -13.71
N PRO A 71 19.41 -4.59 -12.37
CA PRO A 71 20.64 -4.74 -11.60
C PRO A 71 21.40 -6.03 -11.95
N LEU A 72 22.73 -5.96 -11.83
CA LEU A 72 23.68 -7.02 -12.20
C LEU A 72 23.77 -7.31 -13.72
N GLY A 73 23.03 -6.59 -14.56
CA GLY A 73 23.07 -6.73 -16.02
C GLY A 73 22.65 -8.11 -16.53
N LEU A 74 22.03 -8.92 -15.66
CA LEU A 74 21.65 -10.28 -15.98
C LEU A 74 20.40 -10.31 -16.84
N LEU A 75 19.41 -9.46 -16.53
CA LEU A 75 18.11 -9.41 -17.20
C LEU A 75 17.97 -8.11 -18.00
N VAL A 76 17.56 -8.25 -19.26
CA VAL A 76 17.23 -7.14 -20.16
C VAL A 76 15.89 -7.41 -20.82
N ASP A 77 14.98 -6.44 -20.69
CA ASP A 77 13.69 -6.43 -21.38
C ASP A 77 13.78 -5.51 -22.60
N SER A 78 13.66 -6.04 -23.82
CA SER A 78 13.65 -5.24 -25.07
C SER A 78 12.22 -5.00 -25.55
N LEU A 79 11.86 -3.76 -25.87
CA LEU A 79 10.48 -3.36 -26.20
C LEU A 79 10.31 -2.97 -27.67
N GLU A 80 9.30 -3.56 -28.32
CA GLU A 80 8.85 -3.21 -29.66
C GLU A 80 7.46 -2.56 -29.63
N PRO A 81 7.26 -1.38 -30.22
CA PRO A 81 5.94 -0.76 -30.31
C PRO A 81 4.93 -1.62 -31.08
N ARG A 82 3.72 -1.69 -30.54
CA ARG A 82 2.56 -2.39 -31.12
C ARG A 82 1.27 -1.63 -30.77
N ASN A 83 0.74 -0.84 -31.71
CA ASN A 83 -0.59 -0.21 -31.63
C ASN A 83 -0.92 0.44 -30.26
N GLY A 84 -0.09 1.38 -29.79
CA GLY A 84 -0.31 2.05 -28.49
C GLY A 84 0.09 1.22 -27.25
N ALA A 85 0.63 0.02 -27.46
CA ALA A 85 1.23 -0.85 -26.46
C ALA A 85 2.68 -1.21 -26.87
N TYR A 86 3.36 -2.00 -26.04
CA TYR A 86 4.64 -2.64 -26.40
C TYR A 86 4.55 -4.15 -26.31
N LEU A 87 5.24 -4.83 -27.22
CA LEU A 87 5.63 -6.23 -27.07
C LEU A 87 7.06 -6.27 -26.56
N GLY A 88 7.24 -6.82 -25.36
CA GLY A 88 8.53 -7.00 -24.72
C GLY A 88 9.07 -8.41 -24.88
N ARG A 89 10.40 -8.52 -25.00
CA ARG A 89 11.16 -9.78 -24.91
C ARG A 89 12.09 -9.71 -23.70
N ALA A 90 11.90 -10.63 -22.76
CA ALA A 90 12.75 -10.74 -21.57
C ALA A 90 13.92 -11.67 -21.85
N THR A 91 15.14 -11.20 -21.60
CA THR A 91 16.38 -11.90 -21.94
C THR A 91 17.29 -11.98 -20.73
N LEU A 92 17.69 -13.19 -20.32
CA LEU A 92 18.64 -13.40 -19.24
C LEU A 92 19.97 -13.92 -19.80
N LEU A 93 21.06 -13.19 -19.57
CA LEU A 93 22.39 -13.51 -20.11
C LEU A 93 22.36 -13.77 -21.65
N GLY A 94 21.55 -12.99 -22.38
CA GLY A 94 21.39 -13.11 -23.82
C GLY A 94 20.49 -14.26 -24.30
N ARG A 95 19.89 -15.06 -23.39
CA ARG A 95 18.89 -16.08 -23.73
C ARG A 95 17.47 -15.58 -23.46
N GLU A 96 16.58 -15.72 -24.44
CA GLU A 96 15.17 -15.33 -24.29
C GLU A 96 14.48 -16.23 -23.25
N LEU A 97 13.90 -15.60 -22.23
CA LEU A 97 13.11 -16.27 -21.19
C LEU A 97 11.61 -16.27 -21.52
N GLY A 98 11.15 -15.31 -22.31
CA GLY A 98 9.75 -15.20 -22.72
C GLY A 98 9.37 -13.82 -23.24
N GLN A 99 8.11 -13.70 -23.62
CA GLN A 99 7.52 -12.48 -24.17
C GLN A 99 6.39 -11.97 -23.29
N PHE A 100 6.17 -10.66 -23.33
CA PHE A 100 5.13 -10.00 -22.56
C PHE A 100 4.59 -8.79 -23.32
N THR A 101 3.39 -8.35 -22.98
CA THR A 101 2.84 -7.07 -23.47
C THR A 101 2.85 -6.04 -22.37
N MET A 102 3.13 -4.78 -22.73
CA MET A 102 2.94 -3.62 -21.87
C MET A 102 1.81 -2.76 -22.43
N ARG A 103 0.74 -2.59 -21.66
CA ARG A 103 -0.36 -1.68 -21.99
C ARG A 103 -0.37 -0.52 -21.02
N ARG A 104 -0.49 0.70 -21.54
CA ARG A 104 -0.52 1.90 -20.72
C ARG A 104 -1.79 1.89 -19.87
N LEU A 105 -1.63 2.13 -18.58
CA LEU A 105 -2.78 2.36 -17.71
C LEU A 105 -3.24 3.80 -17.88
N ASP A 106 -4.53 3.96 -18.17
CA ASP A 106 -5.19 5.25 -18.11
C ASP A 106 -5.39 5.69 -16.65
N GLY A 107 -5.95 6.89 -16.46
CA GLY A 107 -6.17 7.43 -15.12
C GLY A 107 -7.04 6.54 -14.23
N MET A 108 -8.01 5.83 -14.80
CA MET A 108 -8.89 4.92 -14.05
C MET A 108 -8.16 3.63 -13.66
N GLY A 109 -7.33 3.08 -14.54
CA GLY A 109 -6.48 1.92 -14.24
C GLY A 109 -5.49 2.22 -13.12
N GLN A 110 -4.84 3.38 -13.15
CA GLN A 110 -3.92 3.82 -12.09
C GLN A 110 -4.68 4.04 -10.76
N LEU A 111 -5.87 4.61 -10.82
CA LEU A 111 -6.69 4.83 -9.63
C LEU A 111 -7.16 3.51 -9.00
N LYS A 112 -7.49 2.51 -9.82
CA LYS A 112 -7.82 1.16 -9.33
C LYS A 112 -6.61 0.49 -8.64
N GLU A 113 -5.40 0.67 -9.17
CA GLU A 113 -4.19 0.16 -8.53
C GLU A 113 -3.91 0.82 -7.18
N GLU A 114 -4.02 2.15 -7.10
CA GLU A 114 -3.88 2.86 -5.83
C GLU A 114 -4.98 2.45 -4.84
N LEU A 115 -6.22 2.25 -5.29
CA LEU A 115 -7.28 1.70 -4.44
C LEU A 115 -6.89 0.34 -3.85
N ILE A 116 -6.53 -0.63 -4.69
CA ILE A 116 -6.13 -1.99 -4.23
C ILE A 116 -4.98 -1.89 -3.23
N LYS A 117 -4.00 -1.03 -3.50
CA LYS A 117 -2.87 -0.80 -2.60
C LYS A 117 -3.32 -0.28 -1.23
N HIS A 118 -4.22 0.69 -1.18
CA HIS A 118 -4.73 1.24 0.08
C HIS A 118 -5.61 0.25 0.86
N ILE A 119 -6.37 -0.62 0.18
CA ILE A 119 -7.12 -1.71 0.84
C ILE A 119 -6.14 -2.71 1.49
N ASP A 120 -5.06 -3.07 0.77
CA ASP A 120 -4.01 -3.96 1.29
C ASP A 120 -3.25 -3.34 2.47
N GLU A 121 -2.96 -2.03 2.41
CA GLU A 121 -2.38 -1.29 3.53
C GLU A 121 -3.31 -1.25 4.75
N ALA A 122 -4.61 -1.02 4.55
CA ALA A 122 -5.61 -1.07 5.63
C ALA A 122 -5.69 -2.46 6.24
N HIS A 123 -5.82 -3.52 5.44
CA HIS A 123 -5.80 -4.90 5.94
C HIS A 123 -4.55 -5.20 6.78
N ALA A 124 -3.37 -4.78 6.34
CA ALA A 124 -2.14 -4.98 7.10
C ALA A 124 -2.08 -4.17 8.40
N MET A 125 -2.74 -3.02 8.45
CA MET A 125 -2.89 -2.19 9.65
C MET A 125 -3.73 -2.91 10.69
N GLU A 126 -4.90 -3.41 10.29
CA GLU A 126 -5.79 -4.19 11.15
C GLU A 126 -5.07 -5.40 11.76
N GLN A 127 -4.29 -6.14 10.95
CA GLN A 127 -3.50 -7.28 11.44
C GLN A 127 -2.42 -6.88 12.45
N ASN A 128 -1.92 -5.66 12.39
CA ASN A 128 -0.99 -5.14 13.39
C ASN A 128 -1.72 -4.74 14.67
N VAL A 129 -2.87 -4.10 14.54
CA VAL A 129 -3.72 -3.67 15.67
C VAL A 129 -4.27 -4.87 16.43
N LEU A 130 -4.69 -5.94 15.76
CA LEU A 130 -5.07 -7.20 16.41
C LEU A 130 -3.98 -7.75 17.33
N ARG A 131 -2.71 -7.72 16.88
CA ARG A 131 -1.57 -8.15 17.70
C ARG A 131 -1.27 -7.20 18.86
N MET A 132 -1.50 -5.91 18.67
CA MET A 132 -1.39 -4.92 19.73
C MET A 132 -2.47 -5.15 20.79
N LEU A 133 -3.72 -5.38 20.38
CA LEU A 133 -4.85 -5.69 21.26
C LEU A 133 -4.62 -6.98 22.04
N ASP A 134 -4.04 -8.03 21.43
CA ASP A 134 -3.62 -9.23 22.17
C ASP A 134 -2.70 -8.90 23.35
N GLY A 135 -1.74 -7.99 23.13
CA GLY A 135 -0.83 -7.52 24.18
C GLY A 135 -1.55 -6.69 25.26
N MET A 136 -2.44 -5.78 24.85
CA MET A 136 -3.21 -4.94 25.77
C MET A 136 -4.16 -5.77 26.64
N ILE A 137 -4.89 -6.72 26.05
CA ILE A 137 -5.78 -7.66 26.75
C ILE A 137 -4.99 -8.49 27.76
N ALA A 138 -3.83 -9.02 27.37
CA ALA A 138 -2.99 -9.84 28.26
C ALA A 138 -2.37 -9.06 29.44
N THR A 139 -2.39 -7.73 29.40
CA THR A 139 -1.72 -6.86 30.39
C THR A 139 -2.67 -5.96 31.17
N THR A 140 -3.97 -5.97 30.85
CA THR A 140 -5.00 -5.13 31.49
C THR A 140 -5.70 -5.92 32.58
N ASP A 141 -5.70 -5.37 33.80
CA ASP A 141 -6.37 -5.98 34.96
C ASP A 141 -7.74 -5.36 35.26
N ASP A 142 -8.05 -4.16 34.75
CA ASP A 142 -9.34 -3.50 34.93
C ASP A 142 -10.43 -4.18 34.06
N PRO A 143 -11.51 -4.71 34.66
CA PRO A 143 -12.51 -5.48 33.92
C PRO A 143 -13.27 -4.69 32.84
N GLU A 144 -13.51 -3.39 33.06
CA GLU A 144 -14.26 -2.56 32.11
C GLU A 144 -13.41 -2.21 30.89
N ILE A 145 -12.13 -1.89 31.10
CA ILE A 145 -11.18 -1.66 29.99
C ILE A 145 -10.91 -2.96 29.24
N LEU A 146 -10.79 -4.09 29.95
CA LEU A 146 -10.59 -5.41 29.35
C LEU A 146 -11.77 -5.77 28.41
N ASP A 147 -13.00 -5.61 28.87
CA ASP A 147 -14.22 -5.85 28.05
C ASP A 147 -14.23 -4.94 26.81
N ALA A 148 -13.86 -3.68 26.95
CA ALA A 148 -13.76 -2.76 25.83
C ALA A 148 -12.72 -3.20 24.78
N PHE A 149 -11.52 -3.62 25.22
CA PHE A 149 -10.49 -4.12 24.30
C PHE A 149 -10.87 -5.45 23.64
N GLU A 150 -11.50 -6.37 24.36
CA GLU A 150 -12.00 -7.63 23.79
C GLU A 150 -13.10 -7.37 22.76
N HIS A 151 -14.02 -6.45 23.05
CA HIS A 151 -15.05 -6.01 22.12
C HIS A 151 -14.43 -5.42 20.85
N HIS A 152 -13.52 -4.46 21.03
CA HIS A 152 -12.88 -3.80 19.90
C HIS A 152 -12.06 -4.78 19.05
N LYS A 153 -11.35 -5.73 19.67
CA LYS A 153 -10.65 -6.79 18.92
C LYS A 153 -11.58 -7.60 18.00
N MET A 154 -12.82 -7.86 18.42
CA MET A 154 -13.80 -8.51 17.53
C MET A 154 -14.18 -7.62 16.35
N GLN A 155 -14.30 -6.30 16.56
CA GLN A 155 -14.56 -5.32 15.51
C GLN A 155 -13.40 -5.26 14.51
N THR A 156 -12.16 -5.05 15.01
CA THR A 156 -10.91 -5.04 14.23
C THR A 156 -10.76 -6.31 13.39
N GLN A 157 -11.12 -7.48 13.92
CA GLN A 157 -11.11 -8.73 13.14
C GLN A 157 -12.11 -8.68 11.98
N GLY A 158 -13.32 -8.15 12.24
CA GLY A 158 -14.32 -7.91 11.20
C GLY A 158 -13.86 -6.90 10.14
N HIS A 159 -13.09 -5.89 10.52
CA HIS A 159 -12.50 -4.91 9.60
C HIS A 159 -11.47 -5.55 8.69
N ALA A 160 -10.54 -6.33 9.27
CA ALA A 160 -9.56 -7.12 8.52
C ALA A 160 -10.26 -8.04 7.50
N ASP A 161 -11.24 -8.82 7.95
CA ASP A 161 -11.97 -9.76 7.09
C ASP A 161 -12.68 -9.02 5.93
N ARG A 162 -13.25 -7.84 6.22
CA ARG A 162 -13.89 -7.00 5.20
C ARG A 162 -12.88 -6.48 4.18
N MET A 163 -11.71 -6.00 4.61
CA MET A 163 -10.66 -5.56 3.68
C MET A 163 -10.11 -6.73 2.85
N ALA A 164 -9.98 -7.92 3.43
CA ALA A 164 -9.61 -9.11 2.67
C ALA A 164 -10.63 -9.44 1.58
N GLN A 165 -11.93 -9.41 1.89
CA GLN A 165 -13.01 -9.59 0.91
C GLN A 165 -12.98 -8.52 -0.19
N ARG A 166 -12.67 -7.26 0.17
CA ARG A 166 -12.51 -6.19 -0.82
C ARG A 166 -11.31 -6.44 -1.75
N LEU A 167 -10.18 -6.95 -1.24
CA LEU A 167 -9.05 -7.35 -2.09
C LEU A 167 -9.43 -8.46 -3.07
N GLU A 168 -10.12 -9.49 -2.57
CA GLU A 168 -10.59 -10.61 -3.40
C GLU A 168 -11.53 -10.14 -4.52
N ALA A 169 -12.43 -9.19 -4.23
CA ALA A 169 -13.31 -8.58 -5.22
C ALA A 169 -12.54 -7.86 -6.36
N HIS A 170 -11.31 -7.41 -6.09
CA HIS A 170 -10.41 -6.83 -7.09
C HIS A 170 -9.44 -7.85 -7.72
N GLY A 171 -9.56 -9.14 -7.39
CA GLY A 171 -8.65 -10.18 -7.85
C GLY A 171 -7.25 -10.09 -7.22
N ALA A 172 -7.14 -9.40 -6.09
CA ALA A 172 -5.94 -9.31 -5.26
C ALA A 172 -6.07 -10.21 -4.03
N MET A 173 -4.95 -10.46 -3.36
CA MET A 173 -4.93 -11.15 -2.07
C MET A 173 -4.26 -10.24 -1.04
N PRO A 174 -4.49 -10.44 0.26
CA PRO A 174 -3.70 -9.78 1.30
C PRO A 174 -2.21 -10.05 1.12
N SER A 175 -1.40 -9.00 1.19
CA SER A 175 0.05 -9.14 1.15
C SER A 175 0.58 -9.75 2.43
N THR A 176 1.34 -10.84 2.33
CA THR A 176 2.11 -11.36 3.47
C THR A 176 3.38 -10.53 3.75
N VAL A 177 3.76 -9.58 2.88
CA VAL A 177 5.13 -9.03 2.82
C VAL A 177 5.23 -7.49 2.91
N ARG A 178 4.17 -6.69 3.03
CA ARG A 178 4.32 -5.22 3.23
C ARG A 178 4.54 -4.77 4.68
N GLN A 179 5.36 -5.48 5.46
CA GLN A 179 5.63 -5.08 6.86
C GLN A 179 6.62 -3.92 7.04
N LEU A 180 7.20 -3.30 5.99
CA LEU A 180 8.38 -2.44 6.17
C LEU A 180 8.36 -1.04 5.52
N GLY A 181 7.22 -0.55 5.01
CA GLY A 181 7.15 0.80 4.42
C GLY A 181 5.96 1.63 4.92
N GLY A 182 6.20 2.90 5.27
CA GLY A 182 5.15 3.88 5.56
C GLY A 182 4.55 3.84 6.97
N VAL A 183 3.26 4.19 7.08
CA VAL A 183 2.40 4.24 8.28
C VAL A 183 2.54 2.97 9.14
N LEU A 184 2.54 1.78 8.53
CA LEU A 184 2.76 0.50 9.22
C LEU A 184 4.13 0.40 9.90
N GLY A 185 5.16 1.01 9.32
CA GLY A 185 6.51 1.06 9.90
C GLY A 185 6.64 2.04 11.06
N ALA A 186 5.67 2.91 11.29
CA ALA A 186 5.55 3.71 12.51
C ALA A 186 4.80 2.94 13.61
N LEU A 187 3.73 2.22 13.27
CA LEU A 187 3.04 1.30 14.19
C LEU A 187 3.95 0.15 14.66
N ALA A 188 4.74 -0.44 13.76
CA ALA A 188 5.73 -1.46 14.10
C ALA A 188 6.89 -0.95 14.97
N LYS A 189 7.05 0.38 15.10
CA LYS A 189 7.99 1.01 16.03
C LYS A 189 7.35 1.44 17.34
N MET A 190 6.03 1.29 17.49
CA MET A 190 5.41 1.43 18.81
C MET A 190 6.01 0.33 19.71
N PRO A 191 6.34 0.64 20.97
CA PRO A 191 7.21 -0.22 21.75
C PRO A 191 6.57 -1.60 21.96
N LEU A 192 7.17 -2.65 21.39
CA LEU A 192 6.98 -4.04 21.79
C LEU A 192 7.70 -4.37 23.11
N ASP A 193 8.18 -3.34 23.80
CA ASP A 193 8.94 -3.46 25.03
C ASP A 193 8.02 -3.90 26.16
N PHE A 194 7.93 -5.21 26.37
CA PHE A 194 7.34 -5.88 27.54
C PHE A 194 8.15 -5.62 28.84
N VAL A 195 8.81 -4.48 28.94
CA VAL A 195 9.61 -4.08 30.11
C VAL A 195 8.66 -3.80 31.26
N ARG A 196 9.01 -4.27 32.47
CA ARG A 196 8.30 -3.95 33.71
C ARG A 196 8.28 -2.41 33.90
N GLY A 197 7.08 -1.82 33.85
CA GLY A 197 6.75 -0.40 34.06
C GLY A 197 5.33 -0.10 33.56
N GLU A 198 4.75 1.06 33.89
CA GLU A 198 3.35 1.51 33.60
C GLU A 198 2.74 0.90 32.32
N LYS A 199 1.89 -0.12 32.46
CA LYS A 199 1.22 -0.82 31.36
C LYS A 199 -0.05 -0.07 30.97
N ALA A 200 -0.83 0.40 31.95
CA ALA A 200 -2.10 1.07 31.70
C ALA A 200 -1.93 2.35 30.86
N GLY A 201 -1.01 3.24 31.24
CA GLY A 201 -0.75 4.49 30.53
C GLY A 201 -0.16 4.27 29.15
N ARG A 202 0.68 3.25 28.97
CA ARG A 202 1.19 2.83 27.66
C ARG A 202 0.07 2.28 26.77
N ASN A 203 -0.79 1.42 27.29
CA ASN A 203 -1.93 0.87 26.55
C ASN A 203 -2.87 1.99 26.08
N ALA A 204 -3.20 2.95 26.96
CA ALA A 204 -4.03 4.09 26.60
C ALA A 204 -3.40 4.97 25.51
N ARG A 205 -2.12 5.34 25.66
CA ARG A 205 -1.39 6.15 24.69
C ARG A 205 -1.29 5.47 23.33
N ASP A 206 -0.87 4.21 23.32
CA ASP A 206 -0.59 3.48 22.09
C ASP A 206 -1.90 3.13 21.38
N GLY A 207 -2.94 2.76 22.14
CA GLY A 207 -4.30 2.55 21.64
C GLY A 207 -4.85 3.82 21.00
N PHE A 208 -4.91 4.94 21.74
CA PHE A 208 -5.45 6.20 21.24
C PHE A 208 -4.74 6.70 19.96
N ALA A 209 -3.43 6.51 19.88
CA ALA A 209 -2.66 6.85 18.69
C ALA A 209 -2.97 5.93 17.51
N ALA A 210 -3.15 4.62 17.74
CA ALA A 210 -3.57 3.67 16.73
C ALA A 210 -4.95 4.05 16.17
N GLU A 211 -5.97 4.25 17.02
CA GLU A 211 -7.33 4.61 16.59
C GLU A 211 -7.34 5.80 15.60
N HIS A 212 -6.59 6.86 15.91
CA HIS A 212 -6.54 8.05 15.07
C HIS A 212 -5.80 7.83 13.75
N MET A 213 -4.83 6.92 13.75
CA MET A 213 -4.12 6.51 12.55
C MET A 213 -5.02 5.66 11.65
N GLU A 214 -5.88 4.82 12.23
CA GLU A 214 -6.89 4.05 11.51
C GLU A 214 -7.95 4.96 10.93
N ILE A 215 -8.52 5.88 11.71
CA ILE A 215 -9.45 6.91 11.24
C ILE A 215 -8.86 7.67 10.04
N ALA A 216 -7.63 8.15 10.14
CA ALA A 216 -6.98 8.89 9.06
C ALA A 216 -6.79 8.03 7.79
N SER A 217 -6.41 6.77 7.96
CA SER A 217 -6.19 5.83 6.86
C SER A 217 -7.50 5.47 6.16
N TYR A 218 -8.57 5.21 6.90
CA TYR A 218 -9.88 4.92 6.34
C TYR A 218 -10.56 6.15 5.72
N GLU A 219 -10.35 7.36 6.25
CA GLU A 219 -10.81 8.60 5.61
C GLU A 219 -10.18 8.75 4.22
N LEU A 220 -8.87 8.47 4.08
CA LEU A 220 -8.20 8.46 2.78
C LEU A 220 -8.75 7.36 1.87
N LEU A 221 -8.84 6.13 2.36
CA LEU A 221 -9.34 4.98 1.59
C LEU A 221 -10.76 5.23 1.07
N SER A 222 -11.67 5.74 1.91
CA SER A 222 -13.05 6.04 1.51
C SER A 222 -13.11 7.00 0.31
N ARG A 223 -12.30 8.07 0.32
CA ARG A 223 -12.25 9.05 -0.77
C ARG A 223 -11.63 8.49 -2.05
N ILE A 224 -10.61 7.64 -1.92
CA ILE A 224 -10.01 6.96 -3.07
C ILE A 224 -11.01 5.99 -3.70
N ALA A 225 -11.69 5.20 -2.87
CA ALA A 225 -12.73 4.27 -3.30
C ALA A 225 -13.88 4.97 -4.03
N GLN A 226 -14.37 6.11 -3.51
CA GLN A 226 -15.37 6.94 -4.21
C GLN A 226 -14.90 7.41 -5.58
N LYS A 227 -13.67 7.91 -5.69
CA LYS A 227 -13.11 8.34 -6.97
C LYS A 227 -12.95 7.19 -7.95
N ALA A 228 -12.64 5.99 -7.45
CA ALA A 228 -12.53 4.76 -8.22
C ALA A 228 -13.89 4.15 -8.62
N GLY A 229 -15.00 4.67 -8.08
CA GLY A 229 -16.35 4.14 -8.28
C GLY A 229 -16.66 2.88 -7.46
N ASP A 230 -15.87 2.58 -6.43
CA ASP A 230 -16.06 1.44 -5.52
C ASP A 230 -16.81 1.89 -4.25
N GLU A 231 -18.14 2.02 -4.38
CA GLU A 231 -18.99 2.48 -3.26
C GLU A 231 -19.05 1.47 -2.10
N GLU A 232 -18.84 0.19 -2.38
CA GLU A 232 -18.84 -0.86 -1.35
C GLU A 232 -17.63 -0.71 -0.43
N THR A 233 -16.42 -0.51 -0.99
CA THR A 233 -15.22 -0.18 -0.21
C THR A 233 -15.38 1.16 0.51
N ALA A 234 -15.97 2.16 -0.15
CA ALA A 234 -16.18 3.47 0.47
C ALA A 234 -17.14 3.42 1.68
N THR A 235 -18.18 2.58 1.60
CA THR A 235 -19.13 2.35 2.69
C THR A 235 -18.48 1.58 3.83
N ALA A 236 -17.77 0.50 3.51
CA ALA A 236 -17.01 -0.27 4.49
C ALA A 236 -16.07 0.62 5.31
N ALA A 237 -15.28 1.48 4.63
CA ALA A 237 -14.38 2.41 5.30
C ALA A 237 -15.12 3.41 6.22
N ARG A 238 -16.30 3.90 5.81
CA ARG A 238 -17.12 4.82 6.62
C ARG A 238 -17.68 4.15 7.88
N GLU A 239 -18.09 2.90 7.79
CA GLU A 239 -18.56 2.13 8.94
C GLU A 239 -17.42 1.90 9.93
N ILE A 240 -16.25 1.49 9.45
CA ILE A 240 -15.05 1.28 10.28
C ILE A 240 -14.65 2.56 11.00
N ILE A 241 -14.63 3.72 10.32
CA ILE A 241 -14.35 5.02 10.96
C ILE A 241 -15.24 5.30 12.18
N GLU A 242 -16.53 4.93 12.13
CA GLU A 242 -17.43 5.18 13.26
C GLU A 242 -17.12 4.25 14.45
N GLU A 243 -16.66 3.04 14.17
CA GLU A 243 -16.19 2.07 15.17
C GLU A 243 -14.87 2.52 15.81
N GLU A 244 -13.87 2.93 15.02
CA GLU A 244 -12.60 3.50 15.53
C GLU A 244 -12.82 4.76 16.38
N ARG A 245 -13.74 5.63 15.92
CA ARG A 245 -14.14 6.81 16.72
C ARG A 245 -14.79 6.42 18.04
N ALA A 246 -15.52 5.31 18.09
CA ALA A 246 -16.11 4.83 19.33
C ALA A 246 -15.04 4.35 20.30
N MET A 247 -14.06 3.57 19.83
CA MET A 247 -12.96 3.09 20.67
C MET A 247 -12.05 4.24 21.14
N ALA A 248 -11.72 5.20 20.26
CA ALA A 248 -11.00 6.40 20.64
C ALA A 248 -11.70 7.18 21.77
N ARG A 249 -13.03 7.30 21.71
CA ARG A 249 -13.84 7.93 22.77
C ARG A 249 -13.82 7.14 24.07
N VAL A 250 -13.80 5.80 24.00
CA VAL A 250 -13.65 4.97 25.22
C VAL A 250 -12.34 5.31 25.91
N ILE A 251 -11.23 5.41 25.18
CA ILE A 251 -9.94 5.77 25.77
C ILE A 251 -9.97 7.21 26.31
N GLU A 252 -10.54 8.16 25.54
CA GLU A 252 -10.67 9.57 25.93
C GLU A 252 -11.40 9.75 27.26
N LEU A 253 -12.49 9.01 27.47
CA LEU A 253 -13.29 9.09 28.69
C LEU A 253 -12.65 8.39 29.90
N ASN A 254 -11.58 7.60 29.68
CA ASN A 254 -10.93 6.81 30.73
C ASN A 254 -9.50 7.28 31.05
N TRP A 255 -9.06 8.45 30.57
CA TRP A 255 -7.70 8.95 30.85
C TRP A 255 -7.37 9.03 32.34
N ASP A 256 -8.31 9.51 33.17
CA ASP A 256 -8.13 9.58 34.63
C ASP A 256 -7.92 8.17 35.23
N LYS A 257 -8.74 7.20 34.81
CA LYS A 257 -8.60 5.80 35.23
C LYS A 257 -7.25 5.21 34.80
N PHE A 258 -6.83 5.44 33.55
CA PHE A 258 -5.51 4.98 33.08
C PHE A 258 -4.35 5.61 33.85
N ALA A 259 -4.47 6.88 34.25
CA ALA A 259 -3.48 7.56 35.08
C ALA A 259 -3.42 6.97 36.49
N GLU A 260 -4.57 6.73 37.13
CA GLU A 260 -4.66 6.07 38.44
C GLU A 260 -4.05 4.67 38.42
N LEU A 261 -4.41 3.85 37.43
CA LEU A 261 -3.85 2.50 37.26
C LEU A 261 -2.33 2.54 37.06
N SER A 262 -1.83 3.50 36.26
CA SER A 262 -0.38 3.65 36.03
C SER A 262 0.35 4.00 37.33
N LEU A 263 -0.19 4.91 38.14
CA LEU A 263 0.37 5.25 39.45
C LEU A 263 0.35 4.05 40.40
N GLN A 264 -0.73 3.27 40.40
CA GLN A 264 -0.84 2.04 41.21
C GLN A 264 0.19 0.98 40.79
N GLU A 265 0.46 0.81 39.48
CA GLU A 265 1.47 -0.10 38.96
C GLU A 265 2.90 0.25 39.43
N GLU A 266 3.17 1.54 39.68
CA GLU A 266 4.42 2.05 40.26
C GLU A 266 4.41 2.04 41.82
N GLY A 267 3.33 1.55 42.44
CA GLY A 267 3.19 1.48 43.90
C GLY A 267 2.85 2.82 44.57
N ILE A 268 2.38 3.81 43.79
CA ILE A 268 1.97 5.12 44.28
C ILE A 268 0.47 5.05 44.63
N THR A 269 0.13 5.36 45.88
CA THR A 269 -1.26 5.46 46.33
C THR A 269 -1.80 6.86 46.01
N VAL A 270 -2.92 6.92 45.29
CA VAL A 270 -3.61 8.15 44.85
C VAL A 270 -5.04 8.15 45.37
#